data_AF-A0A6A9H4U9-F1
#
_entry.id   AF-A0A6A9H4U9-F1
#
_cell.length_a   1.000
_cell.length_b   1.000
_cell.length_c   1.000
_cell.angle_alpha   90.00
_cell.angle_beta   90.00
_cell.angle_gamma   90.00
#
_symmetry.space_group_name_H-M   'P 1'
#
loop_
_entity.id
_entity.type
_entity.pdbx_description
1 polymer ?
#
loop_
_entity_poly.entity_id
_entity_poly.type
_entity_poly.pdbx_seq_one_letter_code
_entity_poly.pdbx_strand_id
1 'polypeptide(L)' 'MRTVIAPEHKHKYKDIENGLKGEEKVLIKQMAQHCEAFKANFKGAAQGEWVKSAMSEIDSIKDDLKKINS' A
#
# COMPACT_ATOMS: atom_id res chain seq x y z
N MET A 1 -0.99 39.30 1.34
CA MET A 1 0.04 38.85 2.31
C MET A 1 1.07 38.03 1.55
N ARG A 2 2.34 38.45 1.48
CA ARG A 2 3.40 37.57 0.95
C ARG A 2 3.73 36.58 2.06
N THR A 3 3.44 35.31 1.84
CA THR A 3 3.87 34.26 2.76
C THR A 3 5.41 34.17 2.68
N VAL A 4 6.09 34.72 3.68
CA VAL A 4 7.56 34.74 3.80
C VAL A 4 8.00 33.43 4.44
N ILE A 5 7.90 32.33 3.71
CA ILE A 5 8.46 31.05 4.18
C ILE A 5 9.96 31.09 3.86
N ALA A 6 10.81 31.08 4.88
CA ALA A 6 12.25 31.02 4.67
C ALA A 6 12.62 29.75 3.87
N PRO A 7 13.60 29.80 2.95
CA PRO A 7 13.99 28.67 2.12
C PRO A 7 14.23 27.38 2.91
N GLU A 8 14.81 27.49 4.10
CA GLU A 8 15.05 26.37 5.02
C GLU A 8 13.77 25.65 5.44
N HIS A 9 12.68 26.39 5.71
CA HIS A 9 11.39 25.80 6.04
C HIS A 9 10.74 25.12 4.83
N LYS A 10 10.99 25.64 3.61
CA LYS A 10 10.54 25.02 2.35
C LYS A 10 11.28 23.70 2.08
N HIS A 11 12.57 23.62 2.38
CA HIS A 11 13.36 22.39 2.27
C HIS A 11 12.90 21.34 3.29
N LYS A 12 12.78 21.71 4.57
CA LYS A 12 12.27 20.81 5.61
C LYS A 12 10.91 20.23 5.26
N TYR A 13 9.99 21.05 4.74
CA TYR A 13 8.68 20.59 4.32
C TYR A 13 8.77 19.52 3.21
N LYS A 14 9.60 19.75 2.18
CA LYS A 14 9.81 18.78 1.10
C LYS A 14 10.42 17.47 1.60
N ASP A 15 11.38 17.54 2.52
CA ASP A 15 12.02 16.35 3.07
C ASP A 15 11.01 15.50 3.87
N ILE A 16 10.15 16.16 4.67
CA ILE A 16 9.05 15.50 5.39
C ILE A 16 8.06 14.87 4.41
N GLU A 17 7.63 15.60 3.37
CA GLU A 17 6.71 15.09 2.35
C GLU A 17 7.28 13.85 1.64
N ASN A 18 8.57 13.88 1.28
CA ASN A 18 9.25 12.75 0.66
C ASN A 18 9.38 11.55 1.62
N GLY A 19 9.65 11.81 2.90
CA GLY A 19 9.68 10.79 3.95
C GLY A 19 8.34 10.08 4.07
N LEU A 20 7.25 10.83 4.19
CA LEU A 20 5.89 10.29 4.29
C LEU A 20 5.51 9.45 3.05
N LYS A 21 5.84 9.93 1.84
CA LYS A 21 5.62 9.15 0.60
C LYS A 21 6.46 7.86 0.58
N GLY A 22 7.66 7.89 1.17
CA GLY A 22 8.50 6.71 1.33
C GLY A 22 7.89 5.68 2.28
N GLU A 23 7.40 6.13 3.44
CA GLU A 23 6.72 5.29 4.42
C GLU A 23 5.42 4.69 3.86
N GLU A 24 4.62 5.47 3.14
CA GLU A 24 3.41 5.00 2.46
C GLU A 24 3.72 3.87 1.45
N LYS A 25 4.80 4.01 0.67
CA LYS A 25 5.27 2.95 -0.24
C LYS A 25 5.67 1.68 0.49
N VAL A 26 6.35 1.79 1.64
CA VAL A 26 6.72 0.63 2.46
C VAL A 26 5.48 -0.06 3.01
N LEU A 27 4.51 0.71 3.52
CA LEU A 27 3.25 0.18 4.06
C LEU A 27 2.45 -0.58 3.00
N ILE A 28 2.29 0.00 1.81
CA ILE A 28 1.59 -0.64 0.68
C ILE A 28 2.28 -1.94 0.28
N LYS A 29 3.61 -1.97 0.24
CA LYS A 29 4.37 -3.18 -0.05
C LYS A 29 4.13 -4.27 1.00
N GLN A 30 4.15 -3.91 2.29
CA GLN A 30 3.89 -4.84 3.38
C GLN A 30 2.46 -5.41 3.31
N MET A 31 1.45 -4.57 3.07
CA MET A 31 0.06 -5.01 2.91
C MET A 31 -0.09 -5.97 1.73
N ALA A 32 0.50 -5.67 0.58
CA ALA A 32 0.48 -6.57 -0.58
C ALA A 32 1.16 -7.93 -0.28
N GLN A 33 2.24 -7.95 0.50
CA GLN A 33 2.89 -9.18 0.95
C GLN A 33 2.01 -9.97 1.93
N HIS A 34 1.33 -9.29 2.85
CA HIS A 34 0.37 -9.93 3.76
C HIS A 34 -0.82 -10.55 3.01
N CYS A 35 -1.35 -9.89 1.98
CA CYS A 35 -2.37 -10.46 1.10
C CYS A 35 -1.92 -11.78 0.47
N GLU A 36 -0.70 -11.82 -0.09
CA GLU A 36 -0.14 -13.05 -0.66
C GLU A 36 0.05 -14.16 0.37
N ALA A 37 0.59 -13.84 1.53
CA ALA A 37 0.78 -14.80 2.61
C ALA A 37 -0.56 -15.35 3.12
N PHE A 38 -1.57 -14.48 3.28
CA PHE A 38 -2.90 -14.89 3.69
C PHE A 38 -3.57 -15.75 2.62
N LYS A 39 -3.49 -15.37 1.34
CA LYS A 39 -3.98 -16.17 0.21
C LYS A 39 -3.34 -17.55 0.15
N ALA A 40 -2.05 -17.67 0.47
CA ALA A 40 -1.34 -18.95 0.47
C ALA A 40 -1.94 -19.97 1.46
N ASN A 41 -2.54 -19.52 2.57
CA ASN A 41 -3.21 -20.41 3.54
C ASN A 41 -4.39 -21.16 2.92
N PHE A 42 -5.00 -20.64 1.85
CA PHE A 42 -6.13 -21.27 1.17
C PHE A 42 -5.72 -22.35 0.16
N LYS A 43 -4.42 -22.48 -0.20
CA LYS A 43 -3.97 -23.47 -1.19
C LYS A 43 -4.22 -24.93 -0.75
N GLY A 44 -4.22 -25.19 0.56
CA GLY A 44 -4.53 -26.50 1.13
C GLY A 44 -6.01 -26.71 1.47
N ALA A 45 -6.85 -25.67 1.35
CA ALA A 45 -8.26 -25.74 1.67
C ALA A 45 -9.06 -26.36 0.50
N ALA A 46 -10.23 -26.93 0.82
CA ALA A 46 -11.18 -27.38 -0.19
C ALA A 46 -11.64 -26.19 -1.04
N GLN A 47 -11.43 -26.25 -2.35
CA GLN A 47 -11.63 -25.15 -3.31
C GLN A 47 -13.11 -24.95 -3.70
N GLY A 48 -13.97 -24.78 -2.69
CA GLY A 48 -15.36 -24.41 -2.87
C GLY A 48 -15.49 -22.98 -3.40
N GLU A 49 -16.71 -22.61 -3.78
CA GLU A 49 -17.03 -21.29 -4.34
C GLU A 49 -16.57 -20.15 -3.42
N TRP A 50 -16.81 -20.27 -2.12
CA TRP A 50 -16.39 -19.28 -1.13
C TRP A 50 -14.86 -19.07 -1.07
N VAL A 51 -14.06 -20.13 -1.20
CA VAL A 51 -12.59 -20.04 -1.21
C VAL A 51 -12.11 -19.33 -2.47
N LYS A 52 -12.71 -19.64 -3.62
CA LYS A 52 -12.37 -18.99 -4.89
C LYS A 52 -12.71 -17.50 -4.86
N SER A 53 -13.88 -17.14 -4.34
CA SER A 53 -14.27 -15.73 -4.16
C SER A 53 -13.32 -14.99 -3.22
N ALA A 54 -13.00 -15.57 -2.06
CA ALA A 54 -12.04 -14.98 -1.12
C ALA A 54 -10.65 -14.77 -1.75
N MET A 55 -10.13 -15.76 -2.48
CA MET A 55 -8.84 -15.63 -3.19
C MET A 55 -8.87 -14.52 -4.25
N SER A 56 -9.99 -14.38 -4.97
CA SER A 56 -10.17 -13.31 -5.98
C SER A 56 -10.27 -11.92 -5.34
N GLU A 57 -10.97 -11.79 -4.22
CA GLU A 57 -11.06 -10.52 -3.49
C GLU A 57 -9.68 -10.09 -2.96
N ILE A 58 -8.89 -11.03 -2.46
CA ILE A 58 -7.51 -10.76 -2.02
C ILE A 58 -6.63 -10.26 -3.19
N ASP A 59 -6.78 -10.85 -4.38
CA ASP A 59 -6.06 -10.37 -5.57
C ASP A 59 -6.47 -8.95 -5.96
N SER A 60 -7.77 -8.65 -5.95
CA SER A 60 -8.30 -7.31 -6.22
C SER A 60 -7.75 -6.26 -5.25
N ILE A 61 -7.76 -6.57 -3.94
CA ILE A 61 -7.19 -5.67 -2.91
C ILE A 61 -5.71 -5.41 -3.19
N LYS A 62 -4.93 -6.46 -3.49
CA LYS A 62 -3.50 -6.32 -3.80
C LYS A 62 -3.27 -5.42 -5.02
N ASP A 63 -4.08 -5.56 -6.06
CA ASP A 63 -3.94 -4.74 -7.26
C ASP A 63 -4.37 -3.29 -7.04
N ASP A 64 -5.40 -3.06 -6.24
CA ASP A 64 -5.80 -1.70 -5.85
C ASP A 64 -4.74 -1.02 -4.98
N LEU A 65 -4.10 -1.75 -4.06
CA LEU A 65 -2.97 -1.25 -3.28
C LEU A 65 -1.80 -0.80 -4.16
N LYS A 66 -1.48 -1.53 -5.24
CA LYS A 66 -0.42 -1.11 -6.17
C LYS A 66 -0.75 0.20 -6.88
N LYS A 67 -2.03 0.45 -7.21
CA LYS A 67 -2.47 1.65 -7.92
C LYS A 67 -2.34 2.93 -7.09
N ILE A 68 -2.32 2.84 -5.76
CA ILE A 68 -2.16 4.00 -4.87
C ILE A 68 -0.80 4.70 -5.09
N ASN A 69 0.23 3.95 -5.49
CA ASN A 69 1.59 4.46 -5.73
C ASN A 69 1.97 4.57 -7.22
N SER A 70 1.05 4.28 -8.15
CA SER A 70 1.29 4.28 -9.60
C SER A 70 1.27 5.67 -10.21
#